data_AF-A0A1R3K437-F1
#
_entry.id   AF-A0A1R3K437-F1
#
_cell.length_a   1.000
_cell.length_b   1.000
_cell.length_c   1.000
_cell.angle_alpha   90.00
_cell.angle_beta   90.00
_cell.angle_gamma   90.00
#
_symmetry.space_group_name_H-M   'P 1'
#
loop_
_entity.id
_entity.type
_entity.pdbx_description
1 polymer ?
#
loop_
_entity_poly.entity_id
_entity_poly.type
_entity_poly.pdbx_seq_one_letter_code
_entity_poly.pdbx_strand_id
1 'polypeptide(L)'
;MKAKSRGYKADLAFSGVFVFCCLFFIAGFFASKLFSQEEAYGSRQRRKVVETVDNDFTMSHGETGDGSISIIPFQVISWKPRAFYFPNFATAEQCQEIIKMAKPKLQPSQVLLPKGETEQPNEIRTSMGMFLNAYEDETGILDAIEEKIAKATKLPKIHYEAKIIAFNVLQYGVGQKYLSHYDAIDPERYGPQKSQRVATFLLYLSDVEQGGETVFPYENGLNMDENYDHTKCTGLKVKPRQGDGILHQLMEAVQ
;
A
#
# COMPACT_ATOMS: atom_id res chain seq x y z
N MET A 1 -95.92 34.79 10.19
CA MET A 1 -95.77 33.35 9.85
C MET A 1 -94.29 32.99 9.96
N LYS A 2 -93.98 31.90 10.69
CA LYS A 2 -92.60 31.46 11.03
C LYS A 2 -91.82 31.03 9.78
N ALA A 3 -90.57 31.48 9.66
CA ALA A 3 -89.55 30.87 8.81
C ALA A 3 -88.36 30.43 9.67
N LYS A 4 -88.00 29.14 9.59
CA LYS A 4 -86.90 28.48 10.31
C LYS A 4 -85.55 28.85 9.68
N SER A 5 -84.58 29.30 10.48
CA SER A 5 -83.17 29.29 10.09
C SER A 5 -82.51 27.98 10.55
N ARG A 6 -81.71 27.40 9.67
CA ARG A 6 -80.91 26.17 9.89
C ARG A 6 -79.51 26.63 10.29
N GLY A 7 -79.06 26.25 11.49
CA GLY A 7 -77.72 26.56 11.97
C GLY A 7 -76.65 25.69 11.31
N TYR A 8 -75.51 26.31 11.00
CA TYR A 8 -74.24 25.62 10.77
C TYR A 8 -73.40 25.73 12.04
N LYS A 9 -73.10 24.61 12.69
CA LYS A 9 -72.09 24.53 13.76
C LYS A 9 -70.72 24.42 13.07
N ALA A 10 -69.84 25.38 13.33
CA ALA A 10 -68.45 25.31 12.91
C ALA A 10 -67.72 24.25 13.76
N ASP A 11 -67.03 23.35 13.09
CA ASP A 11 -66.40 22.16 13.66
C ASP A 11 -65.07 22.55 14.35
N LEU A 12 -65.13 22.85 15.65
CA LEU A 12 -63.97 23.23 16.47
C LEU A 12 -62.92 22.10 16.59
N ALA A 13 -63.25 20.87 16.22
CA ALA A 13 -62.37 19.71 16.34
C ALA A 13 -61.23 19.69 15.30
N PHE A 14 -61.47 20.25 14.10
CA PHE A 14 -60.48 20.18 13.00
C PHE A 14 -59.27 21.10 13.25
N SER A 15 -59.48 22.22 13.94
CA SER A 15 -58.41 23.18 14.25
C SER A 15 -57.44 22.65 15.32
N GLY A 16 -57.95 21.92 16.32
CA GLY A 16 -57.12 21.36 17.39
C GLY A 16 -56.18 20.25 16.90
N VAL A 17 -56.67 19.37 16.02
CA VAL A 17 -55.86 18.28 15.44
C VAL A 17 -54.73 18.85 14.56
N PHE A 18 -55.03 19.89 13.78
CA PHE A 18 -54.02 20.53 12.92
C PHE A 18 -52.91 21.19 13.74
N VAL A 19 -53.27 21.91 14.81
CA VAL A 19 -52.28 22.52 15.74
C VAL A 19 -51.46 21.45 16.45
N PHE A 20 -52.09 20.36 16.89
CA PHE A 20 -51.38 19.24 17.52
C PHE A 20 -50.39 18.61 16.52
N CYS A 21 -50.81 18.28 15.30
CA CYS A 21 -49.94 17.75 14.26
C CYS A 21 -48.76 18.69 13.92
N CYS A 22 -48.99 20.00 13.85
CA CYS A 22 -47.93 20.98 13.64
C CYS A 22 -46.92 20.99 14.80
N LEU A 23 -47.37 20.85 16.05
CA LEU A 23 -46.48 20.77 17.21
C LEU A 23 -45.60 19.51 17.18
N PHE A 24 -46.13 18.34 16.79
CA PHE A 24 -45.34 17.12 16.62
C PHE A 24 -44.35 17.22 15.46
N PHE A 25 -44.73 17.86 14.36
CA PHE A 25 -43.83 18.07 13.23
C PHE A 25 -42.67 19.02 13.58
N ILE A 26 -42.97 20.10 14.30
CA ILE A 26 -41.95 21.06 14.77
C ILE A 26 -41.06 20.39 15.81
N ALA A 27 -41.62 19.68 16.79
CA ALA A 27 -40.84 18.93 17.78
C ALA A 27 -39.96 17.85 17.14
N GLY A 28 -40.47 17.11 16.14
CA GLY A 28 -39.69 16.14 15.37
C GLY A 28 -38.59 16.78 14.54
N PHE A 29 -38.83 17.94 13.94
CA PHE A 29 -37.82 18.69 13.20
C PHE A 29 -36.69 19.19 14.13
N PHE A 30 -37.03 19.72 15.31
CA PHE A 30 -36.02 20.14 16.29
C PHE A 30 -35.29 18.96 16.96
N ALA A 31 -35.97 17.85 17.24
CA ALA A 31 -35.34 16.62 17.72
C ALA A 31 -34.38 16.03 16.67
N SER A 32 -34.76 16.04 15.39
CA SER A 32 -33.89 15.58 14.31
C SER A 32 -32.63 16.44 14.15
N LYS A 33 -32.69 17.75 14.44
CA LYS A 33 -31.49 18.59 14.48
C LYS A 33 -30.60 18.35 15.71
N LEU A 34 -31.17 17.99 16.86
CA LEU A 34 -30.39 17.59 18.05
C LEU A 34 -29.66 16.26 17.81
N PHE A 35 -30.34 15.26 17.26
CA PHE A 35 -29.73 13.96 16.92
C PHE A 35 -28.78 14.03 15.72
N SER A 36 -29.10 14.85 14.70
CA SER A 36 -28.21 15.02 13.55
C SER A 36 -26.94 15.80 13.90
N GLN A 37 -26.94 16.60 14.97
CA GLN A 37 -25.74 17.28 15.47
C GLN A 37 -24.90 16.39 16.39
N GLU A 38 -25.51 15.40 17.08
CA GLU A 38 -24.77 14.33 17.78
C GLU A 38 -24.10 13.34 16.81
N GLU A 39 -24.72 13.02 15.66
CA GLU A 39 -24.10 12.16 14.64
C GLU A 39 -23.10 12.89 13.72
N ALA A 40 -23.25 14.21 13.50
CA ALA A 40 -22.37 14.98 12.62
C ALA A 40 -21.19 15.70 13.30
N TYR A 41 -21.11 15.68 14.65
CA TYR A 41 -19.90 16.02 15.40
C TYR A 41 -19.12 14.77 15.85
N GLY A 42 -19.39 13.63 15.23
CA GLY A 42 -18.47 12.51 15.19
C GLY A 42 -17.41 12.75 14.11
N SER A 43 -16.53 13.72 14.32
CA SER A 43 -15.20 13.64 13.72
C SER A 43 -14.66 12.26 14.08
N ARG A 44 -14.70 11.31 13.14
CA ARG A 44 -13.82 10.14 13.14
C ARG A 44 -12.40 10.66 12.95
N GLN A 45 -11.92 11.45 13.90
CA GLN A 45 -10.58 11.29 14.40
C GLN A 45 -10.50 9.81 14.73
N ARG A 46 -9.88 9.07 13.81
CA ARG A 46 -9.25 7.79 14.07
C ARG A 46 -8.31 8.08 15.24
N ARG A 47 -8.84 8.03 16.47
CA ARG A 47 -8.07 8.12 17.70
C ARG A 47 -6.94 7.15 17.48
N LYS A 48 -5.70 7.62 17.60
CA LYS A 48 -4.55 6.74 17.79
C LYS A 48 -4.93 5.82 18.94
N VAL A 49 -5.45 4.64 18.64
CA VAL A 49 -5.39 3.49 19.54
C VAL A 49 -3.96 2.99 19.38
N VAL A 50 -3.04 3.82 19.85
CA VAL A 50 -1.73 3.42 20.34
C VAL A 50 -1.82 3.68 21.84
N GLU A 51 -2.88 3.15 22.45
CA GLU A 51 -2.83 2.79 23.85
C GLU A 51 -2.07 1.47 23.85
N THR A 52 -0.97 1.48 24.60
CA THR A 52 -0.20 0.31 25.02
C THR A 52 -1.04 -0.95 24.96
N VAL A 53 -0.78 -1.82 24.00
CA VAL A 53 -1.37 -3.16 23.99
C VAL A 53 -0.85 -3.82 25.25
N ASP A 54 -1.68 -3.87 26.28
CA ASP A 54 -1.36 -4.47 27.57
C ASP A 54 -0.81 -5.89 27.33
N ASN A 55 0.18 -6.28 28.15
CA ASN A 55 0.78 -7.62 28.17
C ASN A 55 -0.24 -8.77 28.28
N ASP A 56 -1.52 -8.49 28.49
CA ASP A 56 -2.60 -9.48 28.52
C ASP A 56 -2.95 -10.07 27.14
N PHE A 57 -2.56 -9.43 26.03
CA PHE A 57 -2.82 -9.95 24.67
C PHE A 57 -1.64 -10.69 24.04
N THR A 58 -0.46 -10.68 24.67
CA THR A 58 0.71 -11.39 24.13
C THR A 58 0.60 -12.88 24.42
N MET A 59 0.52 -13.69 23.36
CA MET A 59 0.55 -15.15 23.45
C MET A 59 1.98 -15.66 23.69
N SER A 60 2.12 -16.87 24.23
CA SER A 60 3.39 -17.58 24.21
C SER A 60 3.87 -17.77 22.77
N HIS A 61 5.16 -17.58 22.51
CA HIS A 61 5.78 -17.72 21.19
C HIS A 61 6.70 -18.94 21.11
N GLY A 62 6.97 -19.41 19.90
CA GLY A 62 8.00 -20.44 19.65
C GLY A 62 9.41 -19.85 19.71
N GLU A 63 10.42 -20.70 19.57
CA GLU A 63 11.85 -20.31 19.62
C GLU A 63 12.22 -19.22 18.59
N THR A 64 11.55 -19.21 17.44
CA THR A 64 11.77 -18.25 16.34
C THR A 64 10.71 -17.15 16.27
N GLY A 65 9.76 -17.12 17.21
CA GLY A 65 8.65 -16.15 17.21
C GLY A 65 8.95 -14.90 18.05
N ASP A 66 8.30 -13.79 17.72
CA ASP A 66 8.42 -12.55 18.48
C ASP A 66 7.64 -12.63 19.81
N GLY A 67 8.28 -12.20 20.90
CA GLY A 67 7.64 -12.10 22.22
C GLY A 67 6.79 -10.84 22.43
N SER A 68 6.64 -10.00 21.40
CA SER A 68 5.88 -8.76 21.49
C SER A 68 5.10 -8.47 20.20
N ILE A 69 4.03 -7.69 20.32
CA ILE A 69 3.18 -7.32 19.19
C ILE A 69 3.84 -6.20 18.39
N SER A 70 3.99 -6.41 17.08
CA SER A 70 4.45 -5.40 16.13
C SER A 70 3.29 -4.87 15.28
N ILE A 71 3.22 -3.54 15.11
CA ILE A 71 2.18 -2.89 14.29
C ILE A 71 2.84 -2.26 13.06
N ILE A 72 2.43 -2.72 11.88
CA ILE A 72 2.88 -2.18 10.59
C ILE A 72 1.63 -1.73 9.80
N PRO A 73 1.35 -0.42 9.71
CA PRO A 73 0.23 0.09 8.93
C PRO A 73 0.40 -0.21 7.44
N PHE A 74 -0.67 -0.65 6.78
CA PHE A 74 -0.70 -0.86 5.33
C PHE A 74 -2.09 -0.58 4.74
N GLN A 75 -2.12 -0.38 3.43
CA GLN A 75 -3.33 -0.30 2.60
C GLN A 75 -3.26 -1.37 1.52
N VAL A 76 -4.36 -2.08 1.29
CA VAL A 76 -4.49 -2.93 0.10
C VAL A 76 -4.76 -2.04 -1.10
N ILE A 77 -3.88 -2.08 -2.10
CA ILE A 77 -4.02 -1.28 -3.33
C ILE A 77 -4.47 -2.12 -4.53
N SER A 78 -4.27 -3.44 -4.49
CA SER A 78 -4.94 -4.38 -5.38
C SER A 78 -4.98 -5.79 -4.77
N TRP A 79 -6.00 -6.56 -5.14
CA TRP A 79 -6.08 -7.99 -4.85
C TRP A 79 -5.62 -8.86 -6.03
N LYS A 80 -5.55 -8.30 -7.24
CA LYS A 80 -5.17 -8.99 -8.46
C LYS A 80 -4.34 -8.04 -9.34
N PRO A 81 -3.00 -8.11 -9.32
CA PRO A 81 -2.20 -8.91 -8.39
C PRO A 81 -2.33 -8.40 -6.94
N ARG A 82 -2.00 -9.25 -5.96
CA ARG A 82 -1.96 -8.83 -4.55
C ARG A 82 -0.85 -7.80 -4.36
N ALA A 83 -1.25 -6.57 -4.07
CA ALA A 83 -0.35 -5.44 -3.86
C ALA A 83 -0.78 -4.62 -2.64
N PHE A 84 0.18 -4.29 -1.79
CA PHE A 84 -0.02 -3.60 -0.52
C PHE A 84 0.94 -2.40 -0.42
N TYR A 85 0.41 -1.26 0.00
CA TYR A 85 1.15 -0.03 0.19
C TYR A 85 1.40 0.21 1.69
N PHE A 86 2.64 0.58 2.04
CA PHE A 86 3.11 0.78 3.41
C PHE A 86 3.58 2.24 3.58
N PRO A 87 2.77 3.13 4.17
CA PRO A 87 3.17 4.51 4.39
C PRO A 87 4.25 4.63 5.47
N ASN A 88 5.27 5.47 5.24
CA ASN A 88 6.36 5.75 6.20
C ASN A 88 6.99 4.44 6.76
N PHE A 89 7.30 3.52 5.86
CA PHE A 89 7.91 2.25 6.21
C PHE A 89 9.34 2.42 6.73
N ALA A 90 10.12 3.32 6.16
CA ALA A 90 11.42 3.76 6.68
C ALA A 90 11.38 5.27 6.97
N THR A 91 12.21 5.73 7.92
CA THR A 91 12.36 7.16 8.19
C THR A 91 13.23 7.83 7.12
N ALA A 92 13.14 9.16 7.01
CA ALA A 92 13.97 9.92 6.07
C ALA A 92 15.47 9.71 6.33
N GLU A 93 15.87 9.63 7.60
CA GLU A 93 17.25 9.38 8.03
C GLU A 93 17.72 8.00 7.58
N GLN A 94 16.89 6.97 7.78
CA GLN A 94 17.19 5.61 7.31
C GLN A 94 17.38 5.59 5.78
N CYS A 95 16.50 6.24 5.03
CA CYS A 95 16.62 6.35 3.58
C CYS A 95 17.92 7.05 3.15
N GLN A 96 18.28 8.16 3.81
CA GLN A 96 19.49 8.92 3.50
C GLN A 96 20.77 8.12 3.75
N GLU A 97 20.85 7.39 4.87
CA GLU A 97 22.02 6.55 5.16
C GLU A 97 22.16 5.40 4.16
N ILE A 98 21.06 4.77 3.74
CA ILE A 98 21.10 3.75 2.67
C ILE A 98 21.63 4.35 1.36
N ILE A 99 21.13 5.53 0.96
CA ILE A 99 21.61 6.23 -0.25
C ILE A 99 23.11 6.51 -0.14
N LYS A 100 23.57 6.99 1.03
CA LYS A 100 24.99 7.31 1.28
C LYS A 100 25.87 6.08 1.22
N MET A 101 25.44 4.95 1.79
CA MET A 101 26.13 3.66 1.68
C MET A 101 26.23 3.17 0.23
N ALA A 102 25.15 3.35 -0.55
CA ALA A 102 25.07 2.82 -1.90
C ALA A 102 25.82 3.66 -2.94
N LYS A 103 25.71 4.99 -2.85
CA LYS A 103 26.20 5.95 -3.85
C LYS A 103 27.63 5.70 -4.37
N PRO A 104 28.65 5.42 -3.54
CA PRO A 104 30.01 5.21 -4.04
C PRO A 104 30.20 3.86 -4.78
N LYS A 105 29.27 2.92 -4.66
CA LYS A 105 29.36 1.55 -5.19
C LYS A 105 28.44 1.29 -6.39
N LEU A 106 27.63 2.27 -6.80
CA LEU A 106 26.68 2.13 -7.91
C LEU A 106 27.40 1.88 -9.25
N GLN A 107 26.90 0.91 -10.01
CA GLN A 107 27.37 0.57 -11.36
C GLN A 107 26.17 0.41 -12.30
N PRO A 108 26.34 0.50 -13.64
CA PRO A 108 25.26 0.20 -14.58
C PRO A 108 24.60 -1.15 -14.28
N SER A 109 23.27 -1.18 -14.20
CA SER A 109 22.51 -2.39 -13.87
C SER A 109 22.60 -3.41 -14.99
N GLN A 110 22.63 -4.69 -14.63
CA GLN A 110 22.58 -5.80 -15.58
C GLN A 110 21.19 -6.45 -15.54
N VAL A 111 20.74 -6.97 -16.69
CA VAL A 111 19.51 -7.74 -16.83
C VAL A 111 19.89 -9.17 -17.19
N LEU A 112 19.15 -10.15 -16.67
CA LEU A 112 19.28 -11.55 -17.08
C LEU A 112 18.78 -11.69 -18.52
N LEU A 113 19.69 -12.00 -19.45
CA LEU A 113 19.35 -12.27 -20.84
C LEU A 113 19.01 -13.76 -21.02
N PRO A 114 17.99 -14.10 -21.83
CA PRO A 114 17.74 -15.46 -22.25
C PRO A 114 18.95 -16.10 -22.94
N LYS A 115 19.00 -17.44 -22.94
CA LYS A 115 20.13 -18.18 -23.52
C LYS A 115 20.22 -17.92 -25.04
N GLY A 116 21.28 -17.23 -25.46
CA GLY A 116 21.56 -16.94 -26.87
C GLY A 116 21.21 -15.51 -27.32
N GLU A 117 20.57 -14.71 -26.46
CA GLU A 117 20.35 -13.29 -26.74
C GLU A 117 21.55 -12.46 -26.27
N THR A 118 21.98 -11.53 -27.14
CA THR A 118 23.05 -10.55 -26.86
C THR A 118 22.53 -9.11 -26.92
N GLU A 119 21.21 -8.93 -27.00
CA GLU A 119 20.62 -7.59 -27.06
C GLU A 119 21.11 -6.73 -25.89
N GLN A 120 21.39 -5.46 -26.18
CA GLN A 120 22.05 -4.59 -25.22
C GLN A 120 21.13 -4.38 -24.01
N PRO A 121 21.57 -4.72 -22.78
CA PRO A 121 20.77 -4.55 -21.56
C PRO A 121 20.23 -3.13 -21.35
N ASN A 122 20.88 -2.16 -21.99
CA ASN A 122 20.70 -0.72 -21.85
C ASN A 122 19.36 -0.18 -22.35
N GLU A 123 18.50 -0.95 -23.04
CA GLU A 123 17.18 -0.45 -23.46
C GLU A 123 16.04 -0.89 -22.52
N ILE A 124 16.19 -2.06 -21.90
CA ILE A 124 15.19 -2.63 -20.98
C ILE A 124 15.31 -1.98 -19.61
N ARG A 125 16.54 -1.88 -19.09
CA ARG A 125 16.82 -1.30 -17.78
C ARG A 125 18.05 -0.40 -17.86
N THR A 126 17.85 0.87 -17.55
CA THR A 126 18.88 1.90 -17.66
C THR A 126 19.40 2.40 -16.31
N SER A 127 18.97 1.80 -15.19
CA SER A 127 19.38 2.22 -13.85
C SER A 127 20.85 1.96 -13.55
N MET A 128 21.38 2.66 -12.56
CA MET A 128 22.53 2.18 -11.80
C MET A 128 22.04 1.33 -10.61
N GLY A 129 22.83 0.35 -10.19
CA GLY A 129 22.45 -0.56 -9.11
C GLY A 129 23.64 -1.14 -8.36
N MET A 130 23.37 -1.62 -7.14
CA MET A 130 24.33 -2.33 -6.30
C MET A 130 23.61 -3.15 -5.20
N PHE A 131 24.25 -4.19 -4.66
CA PHE A 131 23.70 -5.01 -3.57
C PHE A 131 24.35 -4.71 -2.21
N LEU A 132 23.57 -4.21 -1.25
CA LEU A 132 24.00 -4.02 0.14
C LEU A 132 23.57 -5.21 0.98
N ASN A 133 24.36 -5.55 2.00
CA ASN A 133 23.98 -6.60 2.95
C ASN A 133 23.91 -6.03 4.37
N ALA A 134 22.97 -6.54 5.17
CA ALA A 134 22.79 -6.07 6.55
C ALA A 134 24.05 -6.21 7.41
N TYR A 135 24.85 -7.26 7.21
CA TYR A 135 26.11 -7.46 7.95
C TYR A 135 27.22 -6.44 7.60
N GLU A 136 27.08 -5.71 6.50
CA GLU A 136 28.03 -4.67 6.08
C GLU A 136 27.64 -3.28 6.61
N ASP A 137 26.46 -3.17 7.23
CA ASP A 137 25.92 -1.94 7.79
C ASP A 137 26.15 -1.88 9.30
N GLU A 138 27.19 -1.16 9.72
CA GLU A 138 27.52 -0.94 11.13
C GLU A 138 26.44 -0.15 11.89
N THR A 139 25.54 0.56 11.19
CA THR A 139 24.47 1.34 11.82
C THR A 139 23.26 0.50 12.23
N GLY A 140 23.14 -0.73 11.71
CA GLY A 140 22.01 -1.63 11.96
C GLY A 140 20.70 -1.21 11.26
N ILE A 141 20.73 -0.20 10.39
CA ILE A 141 19.56 0.30 9.66
C ILE A 141 19.00 -0.77 8.72
N LEU A 142 19.87 -1.43 7.95
CA LEU A 142 19.46 -2.49 7.03
C LEU A 142 18.87 -3.69 7.78
N ASP A 143 19.44 -4.05 8.93
CA ASP A 143 18.93 -5.14 9.76
C ASP A 143 17.51 -4.85 10.30
N ALA A 144 17.28 -3.62 10.79
CA ALA A 144 15.98 -3.17 11.26
C ALA A 144 14.93 -3.12 10.14
N ILE A 145 15.32 -2.70 8.93
CA ILE A 145 14.44 -2.72 7.76
C ILE A 145 14.15 -4.16 7.35
N GLU A 146 15.15 -5.04 7.35
CA GLU A 146 14.99 -6.46 7.03
C GLU A 146 13.99 -7.14 7.98
N GLU A 147 14.10 -6.88 9.28
CA GLU A 147 13.16 -7.38 10.29
C GLU A 147 11.72 -6.88 10.03
N LYS A 148 11.56 -5.60 9.69
CA LYS A 148 10.25 -5.03 9.36
C LYS A 148 9.67 -5.65 8.09
N ILE A 149 10.50 -5.92 7.07
CA ILE A 149 10.10 -6.61 5.83
C ILE A 149 9.70 -8.06 6.13
N ALA A 150 10.46 -8.76 6.98
CA ALA A 150 10.14 -10.12 7.41
C ALA A 150 8.73 -10.20 8.03
N LYS A 151 8.40 -9.25 8.92
CA LYS A 151 7.08 -9.13 9.53
C LYS A 151 5.99 -8.77 8.51
N ALA A 152 6.26 -7.84 7.59
CA ALA A 152 5.31 -7.43 6.55
C ALA A 152 4.99 -8.56 5.56
N THR A 153 6.00 -9.34 5.18
CA THR A 153 5.88 -10.47 4.24
C THR A 153 5.44 -11.77 4.92
N LYS A 154 5.60 -11.86 6.24
CA LYS A 154 5.44 -13.08 7.05
C LYS A 154 6.43 -14.17 6.64
N LEU A 155 7.61 -13.77 6.17
CA LEU A 155 8.72 -14.65 5.81
C LEU A 155 9.86 -14.40 6.80
N PRO A 156 10.46 -15.45 7.40
CA PRO A 156 11.54 -15.25 8.37
C PRO A 156 12.78 -14.65 7.71
N LYS A 157 13.59 -13.93 8.49
CA LYS A 157 14.97 -13.61 8.09
C LYS A 157 15.74 -14.93 7.96
N ILE A 158 16.17 -15.29 6.76
CA ILE A 158 16.89 -16.56 6.54
C ILE A 158 18.36 -16.32 6.85
N HIS A 159 18.83 -16.82 8.00
CA HIS A 159 20.22 -16.65 8.46
C HIS A 159 21.10 -17.90 8.31
N TYR A 160 20.56 -19.06 7.94
CA TYR A 160 21.28 -20.33 8.07
C TYR A 160 21.66 -20.94 6.70
N GLU A 161 22.74 -20.46 6.09
CA GLU A 161 23.50 -21.13 5.00
C GLU A 161 23.11 -20.86 3.53
N ALA A 162 22.12 -20.02 3.20
CA ALA A 162 21.99 -19.49 1.84
C ALA A 162 21.26 -18.14 1.78
N LYS A 163 22.03 -17.07 1.56
CA LYS A 163 21.61 -15.70 1.21
C LYS A 163 20.70 -15.00 2.23
N ILE A 164 21.40 -14.22 3.07
CA ILE A 164 20.98 -12.93 3.62
C ILE A 164 20.14 -12.16 2.57
N ILE A 165 19.10 -11.44 2.99
CA ILE A 165 18.38 -10.52 2.10
C ILE A 165 19.35 -9.43 1.66
N ALA A 166 19.92 -9.59 0.46
CA ALA A 166 20.73 -8.57 -0.17
C ALA A 166 19.80 -7.50 -0.72
N PHE A 167 19.96 -6.27 -0.24
CA PHE A 167 19.20 -5.10 -0.69
C PHE A 167 19.72 -4.66 -2.06
N ASN A 168 18.92 -4.83 -3.10
CA ASN A 168 19.23 -4.30 -4.43
C ASN A 168 18.86 -2.81 -4.49
N VAL A 169 19.83 -1.92 -4.28
CA VAL A 169 19.63 -0.48 -4.31
C VAL A 169 19.80 0.03 -5.73
N LEU A 170 18.82 0.78 -6.22
CA LEU A 170 18.73 1.24 -7.61
C LEU A 170 18.60 2.76 -7.69
N GLN A 171 19.28 3.35 -8.66
CA GLN A 171 19.19 4.76 -8.98
C GLN A 171 18.75 4.94 -10.43
N TYR A 172 17.70 5.75 -10.61
CA TYR A 172 17.20 6.17 -11.92
C TYR A 172 17.41 7.68 -12.06
N GLY A 173 18.14 8.07 -13.09
CA GLY A 173 18.24 9.46 -13.54
C GLY A 173 17.07 9.86 -14.44
N VAL A 174 17.06 11.11 -14.88
CA VAL A 174 16.03 11.63 -15.79
C VAL A 174 16.00 10.81 -17.08
N GLY A 175 14.82 10.32 -17.46
CA GLY A 175 14.60 9.51 -18.66
C GLY A 175 15.02 8.04 -18.54
N GLN A 176 15.66 7.65 -17.44
CA GLN A 176 15.94 6.23 -17.17
C GLN A 176 14.67 5.52 -16.72
N LYS A 177 14.57 4.24 -17.08
CA LYS A 177 13.39 3.41 -16.89
C LYS A 177 13.76 1.94 -16.72
N TYR A 178 12.78 1.19 -16.27
CA TYR A 178 12.74 -0.26 -16.40
C TYR A 178 11.42 -0.60 -17.10
N LEU A 179 11.49 -1.33 -18.22
CA LEU A 179 10.29 -1.82 -18.90
C LEU A 179 9.56 -2.85 -18.04
N SER A 180 8.25 -2.94 -18.27
CA SER A 180 7.38 -3.86 -17.53
C SER A 180 7.87 -5.31 -17.60
N HIS A 181 8.01 -5.97 -16.45
CA HIS A 181 8.54 -7.33 -16.34
C HIS A 181 7.95 -8.12 -15.17
N TYR A 182 8.15 -9.44 -15.17
CA TYR A 182 7.89 -10.29 -14.01
C TYR A 182 9.17 -10.42 -13.18
N ASP A 183 9.06 -10.33 -11.86
CA ASP A 183 10.22 -10.63 -10.98
C ASP A 183 10.46 -12.13 -10.81
N ALA A 184 9.43 -12.96 -11.05
CA ALA A 184 9.57 -14.40 -11.07
C ALA A 184 10.40 -14.82 -12.29
N ILE A 185 11.36 -15.71 -12.06
CA ILE A 185 12.21 -16.21 -13.14
C ILE A 185 11.50 -17.37 -13.81
N ASP A 186 11.09 -17.20 -15.06
CA ASP A 186 10.47 -18.25 -15.86
C ASP A 186 11.48 -19.39 -16.15
N PRO A 187 11.28 -20.60 -15.60
CA PRO A 187 12.19 -21.71 -15.83
C PRO A 187 12.23 -22.20 -17.28
N GLU A 188 11.17 -21.97 -18.07
CA GLU A 188 11.14 -22.34 -19.49
C GLU A 188 12.05 -21.43 -20.30
N ARG A 189 12.03 -20.12 -20.00
CA ARG A 189 12.85 -19.10 -20.69
C ARG A 189 14.30 -19.04 -20.20
N TYR A 190 14.53 -19.22 -18.90
CA TYR A 190 15.84 -19.01 -18.26
C TYR A 190 16.49 -20.28 -17.69
N GLY A 191 15.83 -21.43 -17.79
CA GLY A 191 16.29 -22.70 -17.25
C GLY A 191 15.92 -22.92 -15.77
N PRO A 192 16.15 -24.15 -15.25
CA PRO A 192 15.71 -24.53 -13.90
C PRO A 192 16.40 -23.68 -12.82
N GLN A 193 15.59 -23.13 -11.91
CA GLN A 193 16.07 -22.33 -10.78
C GLN A 193 16.11 -23.15 -9.50
N LYS A 194 17.15 -22.96 -8.68
CA LYS A 194 17.25 -23.61 -7.36
C LYS A 194 16.26 -23.06 -6.33
N SER A 195 15.75 -21.85 -6.57
CA SER A 195 14.73 -21.18 -5.76
C SER A 195 13.96 -20.19 -6.64
N GLN A 196 12.75 -19.82 -6.22
CA GLN A 196 11.90 -18.85 -6.91
C GLN A 196 11.50 -17.72 -5.95
N ARG A 197 11.39 -16.50 -6.47
CA ARG A 197 10.89 -15.37 -5.69
C ARG A 197 9.37 -15.49 -5.54
N VAL A 198 8.88 -15.33 -4.31
CA VAL A 198 7.43 -15.41 -4.00
C VAL A 198 6.80 -14.04 -3.79
N ALA A 199 7.60 -13.05 -3.41
CA ALA A 199 7.17 -11.67 -3.17
C ALA A 199 8.34 -10.71 -3.41
N THR A 200 8.00 -9.46 -3.74
CA THR A 200 8.94 -8.34 -3.85
C THR A 200 8.48 -7.21 -2.94
N PHE A 201 9.42 -6.67 -2.17
CA PHE A 201 9.22 -5.47 -1.37
C PHE A 201 10.08 -4.34 -1.96
N LEU A 202 9.44 -3.28 -2.44
CA LEU A 202 10.07 -2.08 -2.94
C LEU A 202 10.03 -1.00 -1.85
N LEU A 203 11.17 -0.44 -1.50
CA LEU A 203 11.29 0.71 -0.59
C LEU A 203 11.75 1.93 -1.37
N TYR A 204 10.97 3.01 -1.36
CA TYR A 204 11.34 4.25 -2.01
C TYR A 204 12.27 5.06 -1.10
N LEU A 205 13.49 5.34 -1.58
CA LEU A 205 14.50 6.03 -0.78
C LEU A 205 14.46 7.57 -0.96
N SER A 206 13.75 8.07 -1.96
CA SER A 206 13.64 9.49 -2.27
C SER A 206 12.29 9.84 -2.89
N ASP A 207 11.85 11.07 -2.72
CA ASP A 207 10.73 11.61 -3.49
C ASP A 207 11.12 11.81 -4.96
N VAL A 208 10.15 11.65 -5.85
CA VAL A 208 10.31 11.92 -7.29
C VAL A 208 9.29 12.97 -7.70
N GLU A 209 9.77 14.07 -8.26
CA GLU A 209 8.91 15.20 -8.66
C GLU A 209 7.92 14.78 -9.75
N GLN A 210 8.44 14.18 -10.84
CA GLN A 210 7.68 13.73 -11.99
C GLN A 210 8.17 12.35 -12.48
N GLY A 211 7.23 11.45 -12.80
CA GLY A 211 7.53 10.11 -13.28
C GLY A 211 7.97 9.15 -12.15
N GLY A 212 8.64 8.07 -12.55
CA GLY A 212 9.20 7.07 -11.64
C GLY A 212 8.16 6.15 -10.99
N GLU A 213 6.92 6.17 -11.45
CA GLU A 213 5.86 5.35 -10.89
C GLU A 213 6.15 3.85 -11.05
N THR A 214 5.83 3.08 -10.02
CA THR A 214 5.70 1.63 -10.14
C THR A 214 4.31 1.33 -10.71
N VAL A 215 4.27 0.61 -11.83
CA VAL A 215 3.05 0.39 -12.60
C VAL A 215 2.67 -1.08 -12.54
N PHE A 216 1.42 -1.36 -12.23
CA PHE A 216 0.83 -2.69 -12.31
C PHE A 216 -0.15 -2.69 -13.49
N PRO A 217 0.30 -3.10 -14.69
CA PRO A 217 -0.50 -2.95 -15.90
C PRO A 217 -1.68 -3.91 -15.96
N TYR A 218 -1.56 -5.06 -15.30
CA TYR A 218 -2.55 -6.13 -15.30
C TYR A 218 -3.48 -6.14 -14.10
N GLU A 219 -3.58 -5.01 -13.40
CA GLU A 219 -4.50 -4.84 -12.28
C GLU A 219 -5.92 -5.22 -12.69
N ASN A 220 -6.54 -6.12 -11.94
CA ASN A 220 -7.85 -6.70 -12.18
C ASN A 220 -8.09 -7.22 -13.61
N GLY A 221 -7.05 -7.72 -14.28
CA GLY A 221 -7.13 -8.23 -15.65
C GLY A 221 -7.18 -7.16 -16.75
N LEU A 222 -6.89 -5.90 -16.41
CA LEU A 222 -6.66 -4.85 -17.40
C LEU A 222 -5.50 -5.23 -18.32
N ASN A 223 -5.51 -4.74 -19.56
CA ASN A 223 -4.39 -4.84 -20.50
C ASN A 223 -3.81 -6.26 -20.71
N MET A 224 -4.59 -7.32 -20.44
CA MET A 224 -4.19 -8.72 -20.70
C MET A 224 -4.38 -9.13 -22.16
N ASP A 225 -4.72 -8.20 -23.05
CA ASP A 225 -4.76 -8.42 -24.49
C ASP A 225 -3.33 -8.50 -25.07
N GLU A 226 -3.15 -9.33 -26.11
CA GLU A 226 -1.83 -9.67 -26.69
C GLU A 226 -1.04 -8.47 -27.27
N ASN A 227 -1.61 -7.26 -27.24
CA ASN A 227 -1.03 -6.03 -27.78
C ASN A 227 -0.60 -5.01 -26.71
N TYR A 228 -0.40 -5.43 -25.47
CA TYR A 228 0.09 -4.51 -24.43
C TYR A 228 1.46 -3.93 -24.81
N ASP A 229 1.49 -2.61 -24.99
CA ASP A 229 2.70 -1.86 -25.24
C ASP A 229 3.44 -1.64 -23.92
N HIS A 230 4.48 -2.45 -23.67
CA HIS A 230 5.32 -2.37 -22.47
C HIS A 230 6.05 -1.03 -22.28
N THR A 231 6.03 -0.16 -23.29
CA THR A 231 6.55 1.21 -23.16
C THR A 231 5.52 2.18 -22.56
N LYS A 232 4.23 1.82 -22.58
CA LYS A 232 3.15 2.62 -22.02
C LYS A 232 2.95 2.28 -20.56
N CYS A 233 3.26 3.23 -19.69
CA CYS A 233 2.94 3.16 -18.26
C CYS A 233 1.41 3.29 -18.05
N THR A 234 0.63 2.24 -18.30
CA THR A 234 -0.83 2.19 -18.12
C THR A 234 -1.21 1.13 -17.08
N GLY A 235 -2.34 1.33 -16.38
CA GLY A 235 -2.75 0.50 -15.23
C GLY A 235 -2.65 1.23 -13.89
N LEU A 236 -2.64 0.47 -12.80
CA LEU A 236 -2.50 1.03 -11.44
C LEU A 236 -1.08 1.58 -11.26
N LYS A 237 -0.97 2.82 -10.78
CA LYS A 237 0.32 3.48 -10.57
C LYS A 237 0.51 3.83 -9.11
N VAL A 238 1.72 3.64 -8.61
CA VAL A 238 2.13 4.13 -7.30
C VAL A 238 3.29 5.10 -7.47
N LYS A 239 3.09 6.34 -7.03
CA LYS A 239 4.11 7.38 -7.08
C LYS A 239 5.15 7.16 -5.96
N PRO A 240 6.46 7.25 -6.26
CA PRO A 240 7.49 7.17 -5.24
C PRO A 240 7.38 8.33 -4.25
N ARG A 241 7.41 7.98 -2.96
CA ARG A 241 7.54 8.93 -1.86
C ARG A 241 8.56 8.39 -0.88
N GLN A 242 9.47 9.23 -0.41
CA GLN A 242 10.54 8.81 0.48
C GLN A 242 9.98 8.07 1.71
N GLY A 243 10.56 6.91 2.01
CA GLY A 243 10.21 6.09 3.16
C GLY A 243 9.01 5.17 2.93
N ASP A 244 8.23 5.37 1.87
CA ASP A 244 7.10 4.49 1.57
C ASP A 244 7.55 3.14 0.97
N GLY A 245 6.80 2.09 1.27
CA GLY A 245 7.02 0.74 0.77
C GLY A 245 5.86 0.18 -0.06
N ILE A 246 6.16 -0.74 -0.98
CA ILE A 246 5.17 -1.55 -1.71
C ILE A 246 5.56 -3.01 -1.60
N LEU A 247 4.62 -3.86 -1.22
CA LEU A 247 4.73 -5.30 -1.32
C LEU A 247 3.81 -5.80 -2.42
N HIS A 248 4.33 -6.58 -3.36
CA HIS A 248 3.51 -7.35 -4.28
C HIS A 248 3.96 -8.81 -4.36
N GLN A 249 3.01 -9.70 -4.59
CA GLN A 249 3.26 -11.14 -4.67
C GLN A 249 3.35 -11.59 -6.13
N LEU A 250 4.34 -12.44 -6.42
CA LEU A 250 4.88 -12.60 -7.77
C LEU A 250 4.16 -13.61 -8.66
N MET A 251 3.15 -14.30 -8.14
CA MET A 251 2.40 -15.26 -8.94
C MET A 251 1.61 -14.60 -10.10
N GLU A 252 1.38 -13.28 -10.07
CA GLU A 252 0.54 -12.59 -11.06
C GLU A 252 0.96 -11.14 -11.37
N ALA A 253 2.10 -10.66 -10.84
CA ALA A 253 2.46 -9.24 -10.91
C ALA A 253 3.48 -8.96 -12.02
N VAL A 254 3.14 -8.00 -12.89
CA VAL A 254 4.10 -7.30 -13.76
C VAL A 254 4.36 -5.92 -13.18
N GLN A 255 5.64 -5.54 -13.10
CA GLN A 255 6.13 -4.24 -12.63
C GLN A 255 6.76 -3.48 -13.80
#